data_AF-A0AAU7A0G7-F1
#
_entry.id   AF-A0AAU7A0G7-F1
#
_cell.length_a   1.000
_cell.length_b   1.000
_cell.length_c   1.000
_cell.angle_alpha   90.00
_cell.angle_beta   90.00
_cell.angle_gamma   90.00
#
_symmetry.space_group_name_H-M   'P 1'
#
loop_
_entity.id
_entity.type
_entity.pdbx_description
1 polymer ?
#
loop_
_entity_poly.entity_id
_entity_poly.type
_entity_poly.pdbx_seq_one_letter_code
_entity_poly.pdbx_strand_id
1 'polypeptide(L)'
;MPVWFQYVLVCTVPTALIWSLVAIPRGLHWWALRQPDRPASRAPIERLVADLRRLSADQDAVRTGWELPARHRRLTAIELAYDDVLLECCDALEIAHSGSPPLSREQRHAVEVALLRSGLRW
;
A
#
# COMPACT_ATOMS: atom_id res chain seq x y z
N MET A 1 15.09 42.01 -5.88
CA MET A 1 14.79 40.59 -6.19
C MET A 1 14.00 40.02 -5.02
N PRO A 2 12.68 39.82 -5.15
CA PRO A 2 11.82 39.60 -3.98
C PRO A 2 11.90 38.15 -3.48
N VAL A 3 12.49 37.99 -2.29
CA VAL A 3 12.69 36.74 -1.52
C VAL A 3 11.40 35.99 -1.14
N TRP A 4 10.23 36.60 -1.36
CA TRP A 4 8.92 35.99 -1.08
C TRP A 4 8.62 34.75 -1.93
N PHE A 5 9.15 34.68 -3.17
CA PHE A 5 8.99 33.51 -4.04
C PHE A 5 9.67 32.25 -3.48
N GLN A 6 10.79 32.39 -2.76
CA GLN A 6 11.47 31.24 -2.15
C GLN A 6 10.64 30.64 -1.01
N TYR A 7 9.95 31.47 -0.22
CA TYR A 7 9.13 30.99 0.89
C TYR A 7 7.90 30.20 0.43
N VAL A 8 7.21 30.68 -0.61
CA VAL A 8 6.05 29.96 -1.16
C VAL A 8 6.47 28.61 -1.75
N LEU A 9 7.62 28.54 -2.42
CA LEU A 9 8.14 27.30 -3.00
C LEU A 9 8.53 26.28 -1.90
N VAL A 10 9.24 26.72 -0.86
CA VAL A 10 9.69 25.83 0.24
C VAL A 10 8.51 25.28 1.04
N CYS A 11 7.42 26.04 1.19
CA CYS A 11 6.22 25.58 1.90
C CYS A 11 5.28 24.71 1.06
N THR A 12 5.24 24.88 -0.27
CA THR A 12 4.32 24.13 -1.14
C THR A 12 4.90 22.82 -1.64
N VAL A 13 6.24 22.70 -1.75
CA VAL A 13 6.91 21.46 -2.20
C VAL A 13 6.60 20.25 -1.30
N PRO A 14 6.66 20.32 0.05
CA PRO A 14 6.31 19.19 0.90
C PRO A 14 4.83 18.82 0.74
N THR A 15 3.95 19.82 0.63
CA THR A 15 2.51 19.62 0.50
C THR A 15 2.17 18.99 -0.84
N ALA A 16 2.76 19.46 -1.95
CA ALA A 16 2.58 18.91 -3.29
C ALA A 16 3.18 17.51 -3.43
N LEU A 17 4.32 17.24 -2.77
CA LEU A 17 4.93 15.91 -2.72
C LEU A 17 4.02 14.92 -1.99
N ILE A 18 3.50 15.30 -0.81
CA ILE A 18 2.53 14.49 -0.06
C ILE A 18 1.24 14.31 -0.86
N TRP A 19 0.77 15.35 -1.55
CA TRP A 19 -0.43 15.27 -2.37
C TRP A 19 -0.23 14.36 -3.57
N SER A 20 0.92 14.40 -4.24
CA SER A 20 1.25 13.47 -5.32
C SER A 20 1.29 12.02 -4.83
N LEU A 21 1.88 11.77 -3.67
CA LEU A 21 1.97 10.43 -3.09
C LEU A 21 0.61 9.85 -2.68
N VAL A 22 -0.37 10.71 -2.34
CA VAL A 22 -1.74 10.31 -1.95
C VAL A 22 -2.72 10.33 -3.13
N ALA A 23 -2.54 11.22 -4.11
CA ALA A 23 -3.42 11.35 -5.26
C ALA A 23 -3.18 10.22 -6.29
N ILE A 24 -1.94 9.73 -6.42
CA ILE A 24 -1.60 8.60 -7.29
C ILE A 24 -2.40 7.33 -6.93
N PRO A 25 -2.42 6.85 -5.68
CA PRO A 25 -3.20 5.65 -5.32
C PRO A 25 -4.71 5.89 -5.36
N ARG A 26 -5.20 7.10 -5.04
CA ARG A 26 -6.64 7.43 -5.07
C ARG A 26 -7.19 7.54 -6.50
N GLY A 27 -6.42 8.11 -7.42
CA GLY A 27 -6.77 8.16 -8.84
C GLY A 27 -6.87 6.76 -9.45
N LEU A 28 -5.98 5.86 -9.04
CA LEU A 28 -5.98 4.47 -9.47
C LEU A 28 -7.19 3.70 -8.93
N HIS A 29 -7.55 3.90 -7.67
CA HIS A 29 -8.72 3.25 -7.05
C HIS A 29 -10.06 3.71 -7.64
N TRP A 30 -10.22 5.01 -7.92
CA TRP A 30 -11.42 5.54 -8.58
C TRP A 30 -11.55 5.10 -10.05
N TRP A 31 -10.43 4.81 -10.71
CA TRP A 31 -10.42 4.21 -12.05
C TRP A 31 -10.70 2.71 -12.02
N ALA A 32 -10.19 1.99 -11.02
CA ALA A 32 -10.44 0.55 -10.84
C ALA A 32 -11.93 0.25 -10.59
N LEU A 33 -12.61 1.07 -9.77
CA LEU A 33 -14.05 0.95 -9.51
C LEU A 33 -14.94 1.30 -10.72
N ARG A 34 -14.38 1.94 -11.76
CA ARG A 34 -15.13 2.41 -12.95
C ARG A 34 -14.82 1.64 -14.22
N GLN A 35 -13.94 0.63 -14.21
CA GLN A 35 -13.67 -0.17 -15.41
C GLN A 35 -14.54 -1.43 -15.44
N PRO A 36 -15.53 -1.52 -16.35
CA PRO A 36 -16.11 -2.79 -16.71
C PRO A 36 -15.04 -3.63 -17.45
N ASP A 37 -14.76 -4.83 -16.94
CA ASP A 37 -14.01 -5.92 -17.57
C ASP A 37 -12.85 -5.50 -18.48
N ARG A 38 -11.82 -4.86 -17.91
CA ARG A 38 -10.52 -4.76 -18.58
C ARG A 38 -9.57 -5.77 -17.95
N PRO A 39 -8.92 -6.65 -18.73
CA PRO A 39 -7.98 -7.62 -18.17
C PRO A 39 -6.91 -6.84 -17.43
N ALA A 40 -6.79 -7.12 -16.13
CA ALA A 40 -5.85 -6.49 -15.24
C ALA A 40 -4.48 -6.46 -15.94
N SER A 41 -3.93 -5.27 -16.13
CA SER A 41 -2.49 -5.14 -16.29
C SER A 41 -1.87 -5.51 -14.95
N ARG A 42 -1.90 -6.82 -14.63
CA ARG A 42 -1.44 -7.46 -13.42
C ARG A 42 0.01 -7.02 -13.26
N ALA A 43 0.32 -6.24 -12.23
CA ALA A 43 1.70 -5.95 -11.90
C ALA A 43 2.45 -7.29 -11.83
N PRO A 44 3.68 -7.38 -12.36
CA PRO A 44 4.42 -8.64 -12.32
C PRO A 44 4.54 -9.08 -10.87
N ILE A 45 4.18 -10.32 -10.59
CA ILE A 45 4.05 -10.87 -9.24
C ILE A 45 5.32 -10.66 -8.40
N GLU A 46 6.49 -10.63 -9.06
CA GLU A 46 7.78 -10.37 -8.43
C GLU A 46 7.86 -8.98 -7.78
N ARG A 47 7.23 -7.96 -8.37
CA ARG A 47 7.17 -6.62 -7.78
C ARG A 47 6.26 -6.61 -6.56
N LEU A 48 5.11 -7.28 -6.63
CA LEU A 48 4.19 -7.38 -5.50
C LEU A 48 4.83 -8.12 -4.32
N VAL A 49 5.59 -9.19 -4.58
CA VAL A 49 6.37 -9.89 -3.55
C VAL A 49 7.44 -8.98 -2.94
N ALA A 50 8.13 -8.18 -3.75
CA ALA A 50 9.12 -7.23 -3.26
C ALA A 50 8.47 -6.15 -2.37
N ASP A 51 7.28 -5.67 -2.75
CA ASP A 51 6.52 -4.71 -1.97
C ASP A 51 6.01 -5.32 -0.65
N LEU A 52 5.53 -6.58 -0.64
CA LEU A 52 5.18 -7.30 0.59
C LEU A 52 6.37 -7.43 1.54
N ARG A 53 7.54 -7.81 1.02
CA ARG A 53 8.77 -7.93 1.83
C ARG A 53 9.21 -6.58 2.41
N ARG A 54 9.07 -5.51 1.62
CA ARG A 54 9.38 -4.17 2.08
C ARG A 54 8.40 -3.73 3.17
N LEU A 55 7.10 -3.95 2.98
CA LEU A 55 6.06 -3.56 3.93
C LEU A 55 6.17 -4.35 5.24
N SER A 56 6.50 -5.65 5.19
CA SER A 56 6.74 -6.44 6.40
C SER A 56 7.94 -5.92 7.20
N ALA A 57 9.05 -5.60 6.51
CA ALA A 57 10.22 -4.98 7.14
C ALA A 57 9.88 -3.59 7.73
N ASP A 58 9.08 -2.78 7.03
CA ASP A 58 8.63 -1.46 7.52
C ASP A 58 7.73 -1.60 8.76
N GLN A 59 6.86 -2.60 8.82
CA GLN A 59 6.08 -2.91 10.01
C GLN A 59 6.99 -3.25 11.20
N ASP A 60 7.97 -4.13 11.01
CA ASP A 60 8.90 -4.54 12.06
C ASP A 60 9.78 -3.38 12.53
N ALA A 61 10.24 -2.54 11.62
CA ALA A 61 10.99 -1.32 11.93
C ALA A 61 10.16 -0.34 12.77
N VAL A 62 8.89 -0.12 12.42
CA VAL A 62 7.99 0.76 13.19
C VAL A 62 7.59 0.13 14.53
N ARG A 63 7.49 -1.19 14.61
CA ARG A 63 7.17 -1.90 15.86
C ARG A 63 8.35 -1.84 16.85
N THR A 64 9.57 -2.01 16.36
CA THR A 64 10.80 -2.06 17.17
C THR A 64 11.40 -0.67 17.45
N GLY A 65 11.11 0.31 16.61
CA GLY A 65 11.57 1.69 16.78
C GLY A 65 11.05 2.33 18.07
N TRP A 66 11.97 2.80 18.92
CA TRP A 66 11.67 3.52 20.15
C TRP A 66 11.10 4.91 19.83
N GLU A 67 9.88 5.17 20.29
CA GLU A 67 9.18 6.47 20.31
C GLU A 67 9.24 7.34 19.04
N LEU A 68 8.71 6.83 17.92
CA LEU A 68 8.39 7.71 16.79
C LEU A 68 7.08 8.50 17.05
N PRO A 69 7.09 9.84 16.91
CA PRO A 69 5.83 10.60 16.87
C PRO A 69 4.96 10.08 15.73
N ALA A 70 3.65 9.93 16.01
CA ALA A 70 2.67 9.36 15.08
C ALA A 70 2.91 7.89 14.65
N ARG A 71 3.62 7.09 15.47
CA ARG A 71 3.79 5.63 15.26
C ARG A 71 2.49 4.92 14.90
N HIS A 72 1.41 5.20 15.63
CA HIS A 72 0.11 4.56 15.38
C HIS A 72 -0.41 4.85 13.96
N ARG A 73 -0.35 6.12 13.51
CA ARG A 73 -0.78 6.49 12.15
C ARG A 73 0.09 5.84 11.07
N ARG A 74 1.40 5.76 11.29
CA ARG A 74 2.33 5.08 10.37
C ARG A 74 2.00 3.59 10.28
N LEU A 75 1.78 2.94 11.42
CA LEU A 75 1.44 1.53 11.46
C LEU A 75 0.12 1.26 10.73
N THR A 76 -0.93 2.05 10.98
CA THR A 76 -2.20 1.91 10.25
C THR A 76 -2.06 2.12 8.75
N ALA A 77 -1.24 3.09 8.33
CA ALA A 77 -0.98 3.32 6.90
C ALA A 77 -0.25 2.14 6.25
N ILE A 78 0.74 1.55 6.94
CA ILE A 78 1.46 0.37 6.47
C ILE A 78 0.53 -0.86 6.46
N GLU A 79 -0.33 -1.02 7.46
CA GLU A 79 -1.30 -2.12 7.52
C GLU A 79 -2.31 -2.06 6.35
N LEU A 80 -2.82 -0.86 6.03
CA LEU A 80 -3.69 -0.67 4.88
C LEU A 80 -2.98 -1.00 3.56
N ALA A 81 -1.76 -0.50 3.37
CA ALA A 81 -0.97 -0.80 2.18
C ALA A 81 -0.63 -2.30 2.06
N TYR A 82 -0.40 -2.96 3.20
CA TYR A 82 -0.15 -4.40 3.24
C TYR A 82 -1.39 -5.21 2.83
N ASP A 83 -2.58 -4.83 3.33
CA ASP A 83 -3.84 -5.44 2.93
C ASP A 83 -4.10 -5.26 1.43
N ASP A 84 -3.83 -4.08 0.87
CA ASP A 84 -3.97 -3.80 -0.57
C ASP A 84 -3.09 -4.74 -1.41
N VAL A 85 -1.79 -4.84 -1.08
CA VAL A 85 -0.84 -5.68 -1.83
C VAL A 85 -1.15 -7.17 -1.67
N LEU A 86 -1.67 -7.61 -0.52
CA LEU A 86 -2.12 -8.98 -0.31
C LEU A 86 -3.27 -9.35 -1.26
N LEU A 87 -4.27 -8.47 -1.38
CA LEU A 87 -5.40 -8.70 -2.29
C LEU A 87 -4.97 -8.62 -3.75
N GLU A 88 -4.06 -7.69 -4.09
CA GLU A 88 -3.49 -7.61 -5.43
C GLU A 88 -2.68 -8.86 -5.79
N CYS A 89 -1.98 -9.48 -4.83
CA CYS A 89 -1.34 -10.78 -5.01
C CYS A 89 -2.35 -11.91 -5.26
N CYS A 90 -3.47 -11.91 -4.54
CA CYS A 90 -4.53 -12.89 -4.76
C CYS A 90 -5.18 -12.72 -6.13
N ASP A 91 -5.48 -11.48 -6.52
CA ASP A 91 -5.93 -11.14 -7.87
C ASP A 91 -4.87 -11.53 -8.90
N ALA A 92 -3.58 -11.41 -8.56
CA ALA A 92 -2.48 -11.77 -9.44
C ALA A 92 -2.32 -13.30 -9.67
N LEU A 93 -2.81 -14.09 -8.72
CA LEU A 93 -2.73 -15.56 -8.74
C LEU A 93 -4.11 -16.22 -8.98
N GLU A 94 -5.15 -15.42 -9.23
CA GLU A 94 -6.53 -15.88 -9.44
C GLU A 94 -7.07 -16.67 -8.24
N ILE A 95 -6.61 -16.31 -7.04
CA ILE A 95 -7.05 -16.92 -5.79
C ILE A 95 -8.31 -16.18 -5.34
N ALA A 96 -9.40 -16.92 -5.18
CA ALA A 96 -10.63 -16.36 -4.63
C ALA A 96 -10.40 -15.84 -3.20
N HIS A 97 -10.68 -14.56 -3.00
CA HIS A 97 -10.65 -13.91 -1.69
C HIS A 97 -11.96 -13.18 -1.44
N SER A 98 -12.27 -12.96 -0.17
CA SER A 98 -13.45 -12.19 0.25
C SER A 98 -13.06 -11.16 1.30
N GLY A 99 -13.26 -9.90 0.94
CA GLY A 99 -12.94 -8.77 1.80
C GLY A 99 -12.57 -7.53 1.01
N SER A 100 -12.68 -6.38 1.67
CA SER A 100 -12.10 -5.12 1.23
C SER A 100 -11.23 -4.61 2.37
N PRO A 101 -10.12 -3.92 2.08
CA PRO A 101 -9.34 -3.23 3.10
C PRO A 101 -10.22 -2.24 3.87
N PRO A 102 -10.00 -2.07 5.19
CA PRO A 102 -9.06 -2.81 6.03
C PRO A 102 -9.55 -4.25 6.31
N LEU A 103 -8.66 -5.22 6.20
CA LEU A 103 -8.98 -6.61 6.51
C LEU A 103 -9.00 -6.83 8.02
N SER A 104 -9.90 -7.69 8.50
CA SER A 104 -9.80 -8.20 9.86
C SER A 104 -8.52 -9.03 10.02
N ARG A 105 -8.02 -9.16 11.25
CA ARG A 105 -6.81 -9.96 11.52
C ARG A 105 -6.96 -11.40 11.05
N GLU A 106 -8.16 -11.97 11.16
CA GLU A 106 -8.48 -13.32 10.68
C GLU A 106 -8.49 -13.40 9.16
N GLN A 107 -9.10 -12.42 8.47
CA GLN A 107 -9.11 -12.35 7.01
C GLN A 107 -7.70 -12.18 6.44
N ARG A 108 -6.92 -11.26 7.02
CA ARG A 108 -5.51 -11.06 6.65
C ARG A 108 -4.74 -12.37 6.75
N HIS A 109 -4.85 -13.06 7.89
CA HIS A 109 -4.15 -14.32 8.08
C HIS A 109 -4.60 -15.41 7.09
N ALA A 110 -5.91 -15.50 6.79
CA ALA A 110 -6.42 -16.44 5.80
C ALA A 110 -5.85 -16.17 4.39
N VAL A 111 -5.76 -14.90 4.00
CA VAL A 111 -5.16 -14.47 2.74
C VAL A 111 -3.67 -14.79 2.70
N GLU A 112 -2.92 -14.50 3.75
CA GLU A 112 -1.50 -14.85 3.86
C GLU A 112 -1.29 -16.36 3.68
N VAL A 113 -2.10 -17.18 4.36
CA VAL A 113 -2.03 -18.64 4.24
C VAL A 113 -2.36 -19.10 2.81
N ALA A 114 -3.34 -18.47 2.15
CA ALA A 114 -3.69 -18.80 0.77
C ALA A 114 -2.53 -18.51 -0.20
N LEU A 115 -1.85 -17.37 -0.03
CA LEU A 115 -0.66 -17.01 -0.80
C LEU A 115 0.53 -17.94 -0.51
N LEU A 116 0.73 -18.32 0.75
CA LEU A 116 1.78 -19.28 1.10
C LEU A 116 1.51 -20.67 0.46
N ARG A 117 0.25 -21.09 0.38
CA ARG A 117 -0.16 -22.35 -0.26
C ARG A 117 0.00 -22.35 -1.78
N SER A 118 -0.13 -21.20 -2.43
CA SER A 118 0.17 -21.07 -3.86
C SER A 118 1.67 -21.02 -4.16
N GLY A 119 2.51 -20.99 -3.12
CA GLY A 119 3.98 -21.01 -3.22
C GLY A 119 4.62 -19.63 -3.11
N LEU A 120 3.83 -18.57 -2.90
CA LEU A 120 4.31 -17.19 -2.79
C LEU A 120 4.85 -16.95 -1.36
N ARG A 121 6.10 -16.52 -1.24
CA ARG A 121 6.80 -16.27 0.05
C ARG A 121 7.50 -14.92 0.00
N TRP A 122 7.48 -14.17 1.11
CA TRP A 122 8.07 -12.83 1.20
C TRP A 122 8.93 -12.66 2.45
#